data_AF-A0AA35MF85-F1
#
_entry.id   AF-A0AA35MF85-F1
#
_cell.length_a   1.000
_cell.length_b   1.000
_cell.length_c   1.000
_cell.angle_alpha   90.00
_cell.angle_beta   90.00
_cell.angle_gamma   90.00
#
_symmetry.space_group_name_H-M   'P 1'
#
loop_
_entity.id
_entity.type
_entity.pdbx_description
1 polymer ?
#
loop_
_entity_poly.entity_id
_entity_poly.type
_entity_poly.pdbx_seq_one_letter_code
_entity_poly.pdbx_strand_id
1 'polypeptide(L)'
;MSEQKKAFRPSFFERIAISLFHLINRVVPWFKLPTFLGAINLALLRIELRGYNLYDGYASASEQGSPGDTPMNDERFQTARNSDGQFNSLEQPRMGCTGMRFGRNFPREHCQKPTEEELWSPSPRVISEKFMARKEGGFIPATTLNLLAAAWIQFQTHDWFNHELDHDNAPHDIPLPPGHSWQGKMTLPKTKPDEILDPSDVKCPGYKNINTAWWDGSQIYGSTEEATRALRTSRPDGKLELAENRTGAFIPRDKDGNPRTGFNDNWWVGMEMLHTLFALEHNALCDMFQKAYPKWTGDQIFDKARLVNSALMAKIHTVEWTPAILAHPTSNLA
;
A
#
# COMPACT_ATOMS: atom_id res chain seq x y z
N MET A 1 19.75 -14.40 -23.12
CA MET A 1 19.18 -13.56 -22.05
C MET A 1 18.68 -12.29 -22.71
N SER A 2 17.37 -12.16 -22.88
CA SER A 2 16.77 -10.96 -23.48
C SER A 2 16.91 -9.82 -22.47
N GLU A 3 17.64 -8.76 -22.80
CA GLU A 3 17.58 -7.52 -22.02
C GLU A 3 16.12 -7.07 -21.99
N GLN A 4 15.48 -7.15 -20.81
CA GLN A 4 14.17 -6.52 -20.62
C GLN A 4 14.35 -5.04 -20.97
N LYS A 5 13.76 -4.60 -22.09
CA LYS A 5 13.95 -3.26 -22.63
C LYS A 5 13.42 -2.27 -21.60
N LYS A 6 14.34 -1.57 -20.92
CA LYS A 6 14.01 -0.60 -19.87
C LYS A 6 12.95 0.37 -20.36
N ALA A 7 11.83 0.44 -19.64
CA ALA A 7 10.71 1.35 -19.95
C ALA A 7 11.11 2.83 -19.84
N PHE A 8 12.10 3.14 -18.99
CA PHE A 8 12.66 4.48 -18.83
C PHE A 8 14.19 4.43 -18.86
N ARG A 9 14.81 5.42 -19.52
CA ARG A 9 16.27 5.60 -19.54
C ARG A 9 16.59 7.08 -19.28
N PRO A 10 17.40 7.41 -18.27
CA PRO A 10 17.85 8.79 -18.05
C PRO A 10 18.56 9.34 -19.29
N SER A 11 18.36 10.61 -19.60
CA SER A 11 19.02 11.34 -20.68
C SER A 11 20.54 11.43 -20.46
N PHE A 12 21.28 11.85 -21.49
CA PHE A 12 22.73 12.01 -21.39
C PHE A 12 23.15 12.98 -20.28
N PHE A 13 22.48 14.13 -20.18
CA PHE A 13 22.77 15.13 -19.16
C PHE A 13 22.41 14.66 -17.74
N GLU A 14 21.28 13.96 -17.59
CA GLU A 14 20.91 13.37 -16.29
C GLU A 14 21.94 12.33 -15.84
N ARG A 15 22.44 11.47 -16.75
CA ARG A 15 23.50 10.49 -16.41
C ARG A 15 24.79 11.17 -15.95
N ILE A 16 25.19 12.28 -16.59
CA ILE A 16 26.35 13.07 -16.15
C ILE A 16 26.09 13.66 -14.76
N ALA A 17 24.93 14.26 -14.53
CA ALA A 17 24.58 14.87 -13.26
C ALA A 17 24.52 13.83 -12.12
N ILE A 18 23.91 12.67 -12.36
CA ILE A 18 23.90 11.53 -11.43
C ILE A 18 25.34 11.12 -11.09
N SER A 19 26.19 10.95 -12.11
CA SER A 19 27.59 10.55 -11.91
C SER A 19 28.39 11.57 -11.08
N LEU A 20 28.18 12.87 -11.32
CA LEU A 20 28.78 13.94 -10.53
C LEU A 20 28.35 13.84 -9.06
N PHE A 21 27.06 13.63 -8.81
CA PHE A 21 26.54 13.50 -7.47
C PHE A 21 26.97 12.20 -6.77
N HIS A 22 27.18 11.10 -7.50
CA HIS A 22 27.84 9.91 -6.95
C HIS A 22 29.26 10.23 -6.46
N LEU A 23 30.02 11.03 -7.21
CA LEU A 23 31.37 11.45 -6.80
C LEU A 23 31.32 12.34 -5.55
N ILE A 24 30.41 13.31 -5.51
CA ILE A 24 30.19 14.17 -4.33
C ILE A 24 29.81 13.32 -3.11
N ASN A 25 28.87 12.40 -3.28
CA ASN A 25 28.32 11.57 -2.20
C ASN A 25 29.32 10.56 -1.62
N ARG A 26 30.46 10.31 -2.28
CA ARG A 26 31.59 9.55 -1.69
C ARG A 26 32.27 10.30 -0.55
N VAL A 27 32.18 11.62 -0.54
CA VAL A 27 32.84 12.49 0.46
C VAL A 27 31.81 13.12 1.39
N VAL A 28 30.70 13.62 0.85
CA VAL A 28 29.65 14.30 1.62
C VAL A 28 28.29 13.68 1.28
N PRO A 29 27.64 12.97 2.21
CA PRO A 29 26.33 12.37 1.95
C PRO A 29 25.27 13.45 1.73
N TRP A 30 24.22 13.12 0.99
CA TRP A 30 23.20 14.07 0.55
C TRP A 30 22.54 14.87 1.68
N PHE A 31 22.32 14.26 2.84
CA PHE A 31 21.70 14.89 4.00
C PHE A 31 22.62 15.88 4.74
N LYS A 32 23.89 15.96 4.35
CA LYS A 32 24.83 16.99 4.83
C LYS A 32 25.07 18.10 3.80
N LEU A 33 24.52 17.99 2.59
CA LEU A 33 24.60 19.05 1.60
C LEU A 33 23.69 20.24 2.00
N PRO A 34 24.00 21.46 1.54
CA PRO A 34 23.05 22.56 1.59
C PRO A 34 21.69 22.14 1.01
N THR A 35 20.60 22.57 1.63
CA THR A 35 19.24 22.06 1.41
C THR A 35 18.88 21.94 -0.07
N PHE A 36 19.14 22.98 -0.86
CA PHE A 36 18.85 23.00 -2.30
C PHE A 36 19.66 21.96 -3.09
N LEU A 37 20.96 21.81 -2.78
CA LEU A 37 21.81 20.80 -3.41
C LEU A 37 21.42 19.38 -3.01
N GLY A 38 20.99 19.19 -1.75
CA GLY A 38 20.40 17.94 -1.30
C GLY A 38 19.12 17.59 -2.07
N ALA A 39 18.27 18.59 -2.35
CA ALA A 39 17.03 18.36 -3.09
C ALA A 39 17.29 17.98 -4.54
N ILE A 40 18.25 18.65 -5.20
CA ILE A 40 18.73 18.25 -6.53
C ILE A 40 19.29 16.82 -6.50
N ASN A 41 20.06 16.47 -5.46
CA ASN A 41 20.61 15.13 -5.31
C ASN A 41 19.50 14.07 -5.24
N LEU A 42 18.47 14.27 -4.41
CA LEU A 42 17.32 13.37 -4.30
C LEU A 42 16.52 13.27 -5.61
N ALA A 43 16.34 14.39 -6.32
CA ALA A 43 15.67 14.40 -7.61
C ALA A 43 16.41 13.54 -8.66
N LEU A 44 17.74 13.64 -8.71
CA LEU A 44 18.59 12.84 -9.59
C LEU A 44 18.63 11.37 -9.18
N LEU A 45 18.69 11.08 -7.88
CA LEU A 45 18.56 9.72 -7.35
C LEU A 45 17.23 9.10 -7.77
N ARG A 46 16.12 9.85 -7.71
CA ARG A 46 14.81 9.38 -8.18
C ARG A 46 14.81 9.05 -9.69
N ILE A 47 15.48 9.86 -10.51
CA ILE A 47 15.63 9.59 -11.95
C ILE A 47 16.42 8.29 -12.18
N GLU A 48 17.51 8.11 -11.44
CA GLU A 48 18.30 6.86 -11.48
C GLU A 48 17.42 5.66 -11.09
N LEU A 49 16.77 5.70 -9.94
CA LEU A 49 15.91 4.60 -9.47
C LEU A 49 14.79 4.27 -10.46
N ARG A 50 14.19 5.27 -11.13
CA ARG A 50 13.19 5.01 -12.19
C ARG A 50 13.74 4.23 -13.38
N GLY A 51 15.02 4.41 -13.71
CA GLY A 51 15.66 3.74 -14.85
C GLY A 51 16.18 2.33 -14.54
N TYR A 52 16.36 2.01 -13.26
CA TYR A 52 17.07 0.80 -12.84
C TYR A 52 16.38 -0.01 -11.71
N ASN A 53 15.26 0.46 -11.15
CA ASN A 53 14.61 -0.15 -9.98
C ASN A 53 13.09 -0.28 -10.10
N LEU A 54 12.55 -0.37 -11.32
CA LEU A 54 11.15 -0.66 -11.57
C LEU A 54 11.05 -1.88 -12.49
N TYR A 55 10.72 -3.03 -11.91
CA TYR A 55 10.57 -4.31 -12.60
C TYR A 55 9.15 -4.83 -12.43
N ASP A 56 8.55 -5.25 -13.52
CA ASP A 56 7.23 -5.87 -13.52
C ASP A 56 7.27 -7.24 -12.82
N GLY A 57 6.19 -7.56 -12.09
CA GLY A 57 5.97 -8.88 -11.50
C GLY A 57 5.55 -9.94 -12.53
N TYR A 58 5.18 -9.50 -13.73
CA TYR A 58 4.87 -10.33 -14.89
C TYR A 58 6.00 -10.29 -15.92
N ALA A 59 6.10 -11.33 -16.75
CA ALA A 59 7.03 -11.34 -17.88
C ALA A 59 6.54 -10.48 -19.06
N SER A 60 5.23 -10.28 -19.16
CA SER A 60 4.57 -9.52 -20.22
C SER A 60 3.61 -8.49 -19.65
N ALA A 61 3.58 -7.31 -20.27
CA ALA A 61 2.66 -6.24 -19.91
C ALA A 61 1.19 -6.53 -20.31
N SER A 62 0.95 -7.61 -21.06
CA SER A 62 -0.39 -8.06 -21.45
C SER A 62 -1.25 -8.45 -20.25
N GLU A 63 -0.62 -8.86 -19.15
CA GLU A 63 -1.34 -9.26 -17.92
C GLU A 63 -2.07 -8.08 -17.27
N GLN A 64 -1.62 -6.84 -17.51
CA GLN A 64 -2.34 -5.65 -17.09
C GLN A 64 -3.50 -5.25 -18.03
N GLY A 65 -3.80 -6.08 -19.03
CA GLY A 65 -4.90 -5.89 -19.97
C GLY A 65 -4.65 -4.82 -21.04
N SER A 66 -5.60 -4.72 -21.96
CA SER A 66 -5.65 -3.71 -23.02
C SER A 66 -7.09 -3.18 -23.15
N PRO A 67 -7.33 -2.02 -23.79
CA PRO A 67 -8.69 -1.55 -24.06
C PRO A 67 -9.56 -2.56 -24.83
N GLY A 68 -8.95 -3.41 -25.66
CA GLY A 68 -9.66 -4.43 -26.44
C GLY A 68 -10.08 -5.63 -25.61
N ASP A 69 -9.20 -6.10 -24.71
CA ASP A 69 -9.43 -7.32 -23.91
C ASP A 69 -10.14 -7.03 -22.59
N THR A 70 -10.05 -5.79 -22.10
CA THR A 70 -10.67 -5.34 -20.85
C THR A 70 -11.42 -4.02 -21.12
N PRO A 71 -12.55 -4.06 -21.82
CA PRO A 71 -13.31 -2.86 -22.14
C PRO A 71 -13.97 -2.25 -20.89
N MET A 72 -13.97 -0.93 -20.81
CA MET A 72 -14.69 -0.19 -19.77
C MET A 72 -16.18 -0.18 -20.10
N ASN A 73 -16.97 -0.97 -19.37
CA ASN A 73 -18.42 -1.06 -19.57
C ASN A 73 -19.21 0.12 -18.96
N ASP A 74 -18.59 0.85 -18.02
CA ASP A 74 -19.19 1.98 -17.33
C ASP A 74 -18.25 3.19 -17.40
N GLU A 75 -18.63 4.17 -18.23
CA GLU A 75 -17.82 5.36 -18.49
C GLU A 75 -17.62 6.24 -17.25
N ARG A 76 -18.39 6.04 -16.15
CA ARG A 76 -18.19 6.82 -14.93
C ARG A 76 -16.78 6.71 -14.39
N PHE A 77 -16.11 5.57 -14.59
CA PHE A 77 -14.75 5.31 -14.11
C PHE A 77 -13.67 6.13 -14.82
N GLN A 78 -14.00 6.89 -15.87
CA GLN A 78 -13.11 7.93 -16.40
C GLN A 78 -12.92 9.09 -15.41
N THR A 79 -13.88 9.30 -14.49
CA THR A 79 -13.90 10.44 -13.56
C THR A 79 -14.24 10.04 -12.13
N ALA A 80 -14.14 8.74 -11.82
CA ALA A 80 -14.42 8.10 -10.53
C ALA A 80 -13.40 6.99 -10.29
N ARG A 81 -13.23 6.55 -9.03
CA ARG A 81 -12.38 5.40 -8.72
C ARG A 81 -13.19 4.12 -8.82
N ASN A 82 -12.75 3.18 -9.64
CA ASN A 82 -13.32 1.84 -9.68
C ASN A 82 -13.04 1.10 -8.37
N SER A 83 -14.05 0.38 -7.86
CA SER A 83 -13.97 -0.30 -6.57
C SER A 83 -12.89 -1.38 -6.48
N ASP A 84 -12.57 -1.98 -7.62
CA ASP A 84 -11.56 -3.03 -7.74
C ASP A 84 -10.22 -2.44 -8.21
N GLY A 85 -10.16 -1.13 -8.46
CA GLY A 85 -8.97 -0.41 -8.93
C GLY A 85 -8.72 -0.48 -10.45
N GLN A 86 -9.66 -1.03 -11.23
CA GLN A 86 -9.54 -1.08 -12.69
C GLN A 86 -9.69 0.32 -13.33
N PHE A 87 -9.25 0.43 -14.58
CA PHE A 87 -9.44 1.58 -15.47
C PHE A 87 -8.79 2.91 -15.04
N ASN A 88 -7.90 2.89 -14.04
CA ASN A 88 -7.10 4.07 -13.69
C ASN A 88 -6.07 4.38 -14.78
N SER A 89 -5.41 3.34 -15.32
CA SER A 89 -4.74 3.41 -16.62
C SER A 89 -5.71 2.96 -17.71
N LEU A 90 -5.98 3.82 -18.69
CA LEU A 90 -6.82 3.45 -19.83
C LEU A 90 -6.10 2.52 -20.80
N GLU A 91 -4.77 2.60 -20.88
CA GLU A 91 -3.95 1.73 -21.74
C GLU A 91 -3.77 0.34 -21.14
N GLN A 92 -3.72 0.25 -19.81
CA GLN A 92 -3.53 -1.00 -19.06
C GLN A 92 -4.62 -1.11 -17.97
N PRO A 93 -5.86 -1.47 -18.34
CA PRO A 93 -7.03 -1.38 -17.47
C PRO A 93 -6.95 -2.13 -16.14
N ARG A 94 -6.15 -3.21 -16.07
CA ARG A 94 -5.97 -4.00 -14.85
C ARG A 94 -4.79 -3.53 -14.01
N MET A 95 -4.00 -2.55 -14.46
CA MET A 95 -2.88 -2.04 -13.67
C MET A 95 -3.37 -1.56 -12.30
N GLY A 96 -2.73 -2.10 -11.24
CA GLY A 96 -3.00 -1.70 -9.85
C GLY A 96 -4.37 -2.13 -9.31
N CYS A 97 -5.16 -2.91 -10.06
CA CYS A 97 -6.40 -3.48 -9.52
C CYS A 97 -6.10 -4.58 -8.49
N THR A 98 -7.09 -4.94 -7.67
CA THR A 98 -6.97 -6.08 -6.75
C THR A 98 -6.61 -7.36 -7.51
N GLY A 99 -5.81 -8.22 -6.88
CA GLY A 99 -5.36 -9.50 -7.42
C GLY A 99 -4.18 -9.41 -8.39
N MET A 100 -3.65 -8.21 -8.67
CA MET A 100 -2.46 -8.06 -9.50
C MET A 100 -1.18 -8.38 -8.73
N ARG A 101 -0.16 -8.89 -9.43
CA ARG A 101 1.15 -9.16 -8.81
C ARG A 101 1.83 -7.89 -8.30
N PHE A 102 2.52 -8.03 -7.18
CA PHE A 102 3.52 -7.06 -6.75
C PHE A 102 4.63 -6.91 -7.79
N GLY A 103 4.97 -5.66 -8.13
CA GLY A 103 6.21 -5.34 -8.83
C GLY A 103 7.43 -5.55 -7.93
N ARG A 104 8.63 -5.37 -8.49
CA ARG A 104 9.90 -5.50 -7.77
C ARG A 104 10.79 -4.28 -8.02
N ASN A 105 11.59 -3.91 -7.02
CA ASN A 105 12.61 -2.87 -7.18
C ASN A 105 13.99 -3.41 -7.58
N PHE A 106 14.11 -4.73 -7.73
CA PHE A 106 15.30 -5.44 -8.16
C PHE A 106 14.97 -6.36 -9.34
N PRO A 107 15.95 -6.65 -10.22
CA PRO A 107 15.79 -7.63 -11.28
C PRO A 107 15.28 -8.97 -10.75
N ARG A 108 14.41 -9.64 -11.53
CA ARG A 108 13.79 -10.92 -11.12
C ARG A 108 14.82 -11.98 -10.72
N GLU A 109 15.98 -12.04 -11.39
CA GLU A 109 17.06 -12.99 -11.08
C GLU A 109 17.63 -12.88 -9.65
N HIS A 110 17.49 -11.71 -9.02
CA HIS A 110 17.88 -11.45 -7.63
C HIS A 110 16.72 -11.57 -6.64
N CYS A 111 15.57 -12.07 -7.08
CA CYS A 111 14.35 -12.20 -6.28
C CYS A 111 13.85 -13.64 -6.22
N GLN A 112 14.79 -14.59 -6.18
CA GLN A 112 14.48 -16.00 -6.02
C GLN A 112 13.88 -16.27 -4.65
N LYS A 113 12.94 -17.22 -4.59
CA LYS A 113 12.42 -17.69 -3.31
C LYS A 113 13.56 -18.41 -2.54
N PRO A 114 13.74 -18.14 -1.22
CA PRO A 114 14.68 -18.91 -0.42
C PRO A 114 14.32 -20.40 -0.39
N THR A 115 15.33 -21.26 -0.29
CA THR A 115 15.15 -22.68 -0.01
C THR A 115 14.56 -22.88 1.39
N GLU A 116 14.04 -24.08 1.65
CA GLU A 116 13.50 -24.43 2.96
C GLU A 116 14.57 -24.29 4.07
N GLU A 117 15.83 -24.65 3.79
CA GLU A 117 16.93 -24.49 4.75
C GLU A 117 17.22 -23.01 5.04
N GLU A 118 17.29 -22.17 4.00
CA GLU A 118 17.58 -20.74 4.13
C GLU A 118 16.47 -19.97 4.87
N LEU A 119 15.22 -20.43 4.81
CA LEU A 119 14.12 -19.84 5.59
C LEU A 119 14.34 -19.95 7.11
N TRP A 120 15.03 -21.01 7.55
CA TRP A 120 15.19 -21.34 8.97
C TRP A 120 16.59 -21.09 9.51
N SER A 121 17.54 -20.66 8.66
CA SER A 121 18.95 -20.51 9.01
C SER A 121 19.47 -19.09 8.67
N PRO A 122 19.73 -18.23 9.67
CA PRO A 122 19.54 -18.45 11.11
C PRO A 122 18.07 -18.49 11.53
N SER A 123 17.77 -19.14 12.67
CA SER A 123 16.40 -19.29 13.19
C SER A 123 15.69 -17.94 13.32
N PRO A 124 14.52 -17.74 12.66
CA PRO A 124 13.73 -16.51 12.78
C PRO A 124 13.33 -16.22 14.22
N ARG A 125 13.05 -17.25 15.02
CA ARG A 125 12.71 -17.11 16.43
C ARG A 125 13.89 -16.59 17.25
N VAL A 126 15.09 -17.11 17.01
CA VAL A 126 16.31 -16.62 17.68
C VAL A 126 16.59 -15.16 17.31
N ILE A 127 16.38 -14.78 16.05
CA ILE A 127 16.51 -13.38 15.61
C ILE A 127 15.51 -12.48 16.35
N SER A 128 14.25 -12.89 16.40
CA SER A 128 13.18 -12.17 17.10
C SER A 128 13.54 -11.92 18.57
N GLU A 129 14.00 -12.94 19.30
CA GLU A 129 14.34 -12.83 20.71
C GLU A 129 15.61 -12.01 20.97
N LYS A 130 16.67 -12.19 20.15
CA LYS A 130 17.96 -11.55 20.40
C LYS A 130 18.03 -10.11 19.93
N PHE A 131 17.38 -9.78 18.81
CA PHE A 131 17.54 -8.50 18.14
C PHE A 131 16.28 -7.64 18.10
N MET A 132 15.08 -8.23 18.04
CA MET A 132 13.83 -7.49 17.86
C MET A 132 13.06 -7.26 19.17
N ALA A 133 13.17 -8.19 20.13
CA ALA A 133 12.48 -8.10 21.40
C ALA A 133 12.93 -6.85 22.18
N ARG A 134 11.97 -5.98 22.50
CA ARG A 134 12.22 -4.80 23.33
C ARG A 134 12.58 -5.25 24.74
N LYS A 135 13.81 -4.97 25.16
CA LYS A 135 14.30 -5.26 26.52
C LYS A 135 13.70 -4.29 27.54
N GLU A 136 13.65 -4.70 28.79
CA GLU A 136 13.25 -3.84 29.90
C GLU A 136 14.11 -2.56 29.93
N GLY A 137 13.48 -1.40 30.09
CA GLY A 137 14.14 -0.10 29.99
C GLY A 137 14.66 0.27 28.60
N GLY A 138 14.53 -0.61 27.60
CA GLY A 138 15.06 -0.43 26.24
C GLY A 138 14.15 0.36 25.29
N PHE A 139 13.10 1.00 25.80
CA PHE A 139 12.27 1.87 24.97
C PHE A 139 12.98 3.21 24.74
N ILE A 140 13.22 3.53 23.48
CA ILE A 140 13.77 4.82 23.06
C ILE A 140 12.61 5.62 22.43
N PRO A 141 12.13 6.69 23.07
CA PRO A 141 11.03 7.48 22.53
C PRO A 141 11.47 8.29 21.30
N ALA A 142 10.66 8.25 20.25
CA ALA A 142 10.75 9.22 19.17
C ALA A 142 10.03 10.51 19.61
N THR A 143 10.76 11.45 20.22
CA THR A 143 10.18 12.65 20.84
C THR A 143 9.56 13.65 19.86
N THR A 144 9.80 13.48 18.56
CA THR A 144 9.22 14.27 17.48
C THR A 144 7.90 13.71 16.94
N LEU A 145 7.50 12.50 17.35
CA LEU A 145 6.34 11.80 16.81
C LEU A 145 5.39 11.36 17.93
N ASN A 146 4.09 11.47 17.65
CA ASN A 146 3.05 10.91 18.52
C ASN A 146 2.55 9.56 17.97
N LEU A 147 1.70 8.86 18.73
CA LEU A 147 1.15 7.56 18.32
C LEU A 147 0.18 7.63 17.14
N LEU A 148 -0.36 8.82 16.81
CA LEU A 148 -1.18 8.98 15.61
C LEU A 148 -0.36 8.79 14.34
N ALA A 149 0.94 9.12 14.35
CA ALA A 149 1.83 8.84 13.23
C ALA A 149 1.98 7.32 12.99
N ALA A 150 2.00 6.52 14.06
CA ALA A 150 2.05 5.06 13.99
C ALA A 150 0.71 4.46 13.53
N ALA A 151 -0.42 5.00 14.02
CA ALA A 151 -1.74 4.61 13.52
C ALA A 151 -1.88 4.97 12.03
N TRP A 152 -1.46 6.16 11.61
CA TRP A 152 -1.56 6.62 10.24
C TRP A 152 -0.85 5.68 9.25
N ILE A 153 0.38 5.25 9.56
CA ILE A 153 1.12 4.41 8.60
C ILE A 153 0.53 3.02 8.45
N GLN A 154 -0.02 2.44 9.53
CA GLN A 154 -0.76 1.18 9.41
C GLN A 154 -2.05 1.39 8.62
N PHE A 155 -2.79 2.47 8.88
CA PHE A 155 -4.01 2.82 8.16
C PHE A 155 -3.77 2.99 6.65
N GLN A 156 -2.64 3.60 6.27
CA GLN A 156 -2.23 3.67 4.87
C GLN A 156 -1.79 2.31 4.31
N THR A 157 -1.14 1.47 5.10
CA THR A 157 -0.77 0.11 4.66
C THR A 157 -2.02 -0.73 4.36
N HIS A 158 -3.11 -0.56 5.13
CA HIS A 158 -4.40 -1.19 4.85
C HIS A 158 -5.04 -0.74 3.52
N ASP A 159 -4.60 0.40 2.95
CA ASP A 159 -5.00 0.86 1.61
C ASP A 159 -4.13 0.18 0.55
N TRP A 160 -2.81 0.25 0.73
CA TRP A 160 -1.87 -0.01 -0.35
C TRP A 160 -1.68 -1.48 -0.69
N PHE A 161 -1.59 -2.36 0.31
CA PHE A 161 -1.27 -3.75 0.05
C PHE A 161 -1.61 -4.74 1.16
N ASN A 162 -1.96 -5.94 0.73
CA ASN A 162 -1.89 -7.16 1.54
C ASN A 162 -1.57 -8.36 0.65
N HIS A 163 -0.83 -9.34 1.16
CA HIS A 163 -0.50 -10.52 0.38
C HIS A 163 -1.64 -11.55 0.43
N GLU A 164 -1.88 -12.25 -0.68
CA GLU A 164 -2.72 -13.44 -0.66
C GLU A 164 -2.07 -14.53 0.21
N LEU A 165 -2.84 -15.09 1.14
CA LEU A 165 -2.41 -16.17 2.01
C LEU A 165 -2.80 -17.52 1.41
N ASP A 166 -1.94 -18.50 1.64
CA ASP A 166 -2.18 -19.90 1.27
C ASP A 166 -2.93 -20.59 2.41
N HIS A 167 -4.23 -20.76 2.22
CA HIS A 167 -5.11 -21.47 3.16
C HIS A 167 -5.29 -22.95 2.80
N ASP A 168 -4.84 -23.35 1.60
CA ASP A 168 -5.01 -24.71 1.08
C ASP A 168 -3.91 -25.65 1.61
N ASN A 169 -2.74 -25.09 1.92
CA ASN A 169 -1.61 -25.82 2.47
C ASN A 169 -1.43 -25.59 3.97
N ALA A 170 -0.80 -26.57 4.63
CA ALA A 170 -0.40 -26.42 6.02
C ALA A 170 0.48 -25.17 6.21
N PRO A 171 0.26 -24.38 7.27
CA PRO A 171 1.08 -23.21 7.57
C PRO A 171 2.54 -23.64 7.84
N HIS A 172 3.45 -22.69 7.83
CA HIS A 172 4.79 -22.92 8.35
C HIS A 172 4.71 -23.30 9.84
N ASP A 173 5.44 -24.35 10.23
CA ASP A 173 5.69 -24.69 11.63
C ASP A 173 7.08 -24.15 11.98
N ILE A 174 7.12 -23.01 12.69
CA ILE A 174 8.35 -22.26 12.92
C ILE A 174 9.21 -23.01 13.94
N PRO A 175 10.43 -23.46 13.58
CA PRO A 175 11.30 -24.17 14.52
C PRO A 175 11.68 -23.29 15.71
N LEU A 176 11.40 -23.80 16.91
CA LEU A 176 11.70 -23.11 18.15
C LEU A 176 13.07 -23.55 18.69
N PRO A 177 13.93 -22.63 19.15
CA PRO A 177 15.24 -22.97 19.68
C PRO A 177 15.13 -23.72 21.02
N PRO A 178 16.12 -24.57 21.38
CA PRO A 178 16.12 -25.25 22.69
C PRO A 178 15.97 -24.27 23.86
N GLY A 179 15.09 -24.61 24.81
CA GLY A 179 14.82 -23.77 25.98
C GLY A 179 13.92 -22.56 25.73
N HIS A 180 13.20 -22.51 24.59
CA HIS A 180 12.22 -21.47 24.32
C HIS A 180 11.09 -21.40 25.37
N SER A 181 10.50 -20.22 25.55
CA SER A 181 9.36 -20.00 26.43
C SER A 181 7.99 -20.08 25.74
N TRP A 182 7.96 -20.21 24.41
CA TRP A 182 6.72 -20.28 23.65
C TRP A 182 5.93 -21.56 23.97
N GLN A 183 4.62 -21.43 24.23
CA GLN A 183 3.75 -22.56 24.50
C GLN A 183 3.03 -23.01 23.23
N GLY A 184 2.98 -24.32 22.99
CA GLY A 184 2.38 -24.90 21.79
C GLY A 184 3.23 -24.72 20.53
N LYS A 185 2.60 -24.88 19.37
CA LYS A 185 3.24 -24.66 18.07
C LYS A 185 3.22 -23.18 17.70
N MET A 186 4.27 -22.73 17.03
CA MET A 186 4.30 -21.41 16.42
C MET A 186 4.06 -21.58 14.93
N THR A 187 2.86 -21.22 14.46
CA THR A 187 2.50 -21.36 13.05
C THR A 187 2.31 -20.02 12.37
N LEU A 188 2.64 -19.97 11.07
CA LEU A 188 2.44 -18.79 10.22
C LEU A 188 1.86 -19.22 8.87
N PRO A 189 0.73 -18.65 8.42
CA PRO A 189 0.23 -18.89 7.07
C PRO A 189 1.30 -18.59 6.02
N LYS A 190 1.33 -19.37 4.95
CA LYS A 190 2.28 -19.12 3.86
C LYS A 190 1.74 -18.01 2.96
N THR A 191 2.63 -17.24 2.37
CA THR A 191 2.27 -16.37 1.25
C THR A 191 2.01 -17.24 0.03
N LYS A 192 0.85 -17.09 -0.61
CA LYS A 192 0.45 -17.90 -1.77
C LYS A 192 1.18 -17.45 -3.03
N PRO A 193 2.02 -18.29 -3.64
CA PRO A 193 2.56 -18.01 -4.97
C PRO A 193 1.42 -17.97 -5.99
N ASP A 194 1.47 -17.01 -6.90
CA ASP A 194 0.55 -16.95 -8.03
C ASP A 194 0.85 -18.05 -9.06
N GLU A 195 -0.04 -18.22 -10.03
CA GLU A 195 0.10 -19.19 -11.13
C GLU A 195 1.43 -19.04 -11.88
N ILE A 196 1.96 -20.11 -12.44
CA ILE A 196 3.19 -20.04 -13.26
C ILE A 196 2.79 -19.56 -14.66
N LEU A 197 3.03 -18.29 -14.97
CA LEU A 197 2.71 -17.66 -16.26
C LEU A 197 3.94 -17.54 -17.18
N ASP A 198 5.14 -17.62 -16.60
CA ASP A 198 6.42 -17.64 -17.32
C ASP A 198 7.39 -18.64 -16.67
N PRO A 199 8.31 -19.29 -17.41
CA PRO A 199 9.28 -20.22 -16.82
C PRO A 199 10.12 -19.64 -15.66
N SER A 200 10.33 -18.31 -15.63
CA SER A 200 11.02 -17.65 -14.52
C SER A 200 10.22 -17.65 -13.21
N ASP A 201 8.89 -17.79 -13.24
CA ASP A 201 8.04 -17.85 -12.05
C ASP A 201 8.35 -19.08 -11.18
N VAL A 202 8.90 -20.16 -11.78
CA VAL A 202 9.31 -21.36 -11.05
C VAL A 202 10.38 -21.05 -10.00
N LYS A 203 11.33 -20.17 -10.34
CA LYS A 203 12.42 -19.76 -9.43
C LYS A 203 12.09 -18.48 -8.67
N CYS A 204 11.36 -17.58 -9.30
CA CYS A 204 11.04 -16.25 -8.78
C CYS A 204 9.53 -16.01 -8.84
N PRO A 205 8.74 -16.62 -7.95
CA PRO A 205 7.29 -16.56 -8.04
C PRO A 205 6.73 -15.14 -7.99
N GLY A 206 5.59 -14.96 -8.66
CA GLY A 206 4.72 -13.81 -8.48
C GLY A 206 3.87 -13.96 -7.22
N TYR A 207 3.45 -12.84 -6.64
CA TYR A 207 2.57 -12.80 -5.46
C TYR A 207 1.53 -11.72 -5.67
N LYS A 208 0.26 -12.06 -5.44
CA LYS A 208 -0.86 -11.14 -5.64
C LYS A 208 -0.99 -10.17 -4.46
N ASN A 209 -1.28 -8.92 -4.77
CA ASN A 209 -1.83 -7.96 -3.83
C ASN A 209 -3.36 -8.14 -3.79
N ILE A 210 -3.93 -8.45 -2.63
CA ILE A 210 -5.40 -8.58 -2.51
C ILE A 210 -6.10 -7.24 -2.26
N ASN A 211 -5.32 -6.17 -2.07
CA ASN A 211 -5.83 -4.81 -2.10
C ASN A 211 -5.66 -4.20 -3.50
N THR A 212 -6.34 -3.09 -3.76
CA THR A 212 -5.96 -2.22 -4.88
C THR A 212 -4.61 -1.54 -4.57
N ALA A 213 -3.71 -1.48 -5.55
CA ALA A 213 -2.39 -0.85 -5.35
C ALA A 213 -2.44 0.68 -5.45
N TRP A 214 -3.58 1.23 -5.88
CA TRP A 214 -3.79 2.66 -5.98
C TRP A 214 -4.00 3.28 -4.60
N TRP A 215 -3.66 4.57 -4.49
CA TRP A 215 -4.04 5.34 -3.31
C TRP A 215 -5.50 5.79 -3.43
N ASP A 216 -6.42 4.86 -3.20
CA ASP A 216 -7.84 5.05 -3.48
C ASP A 216 -8.75 4.98 -2.25
N GLY A 217 -8.20 4.78 -1.06
CA GLY A 217 -8.96 4.70 0.18
C GLY A 217 -9.60 3.33 0.39
N SER A 218 -9.07 2.27 -0.22
CA SER A 218 -9.64 0.92 -0.18
C SER A 218 -9.75 0.35 1.23
N GLN A 219 -8.97 0.84 2.20
CA GLN A 219 -9.12 0.50 3.61
C GLN A 219 -10.49 0.91 4.17
N ILE A 220 -11.09 1.97 3.62
CA ILE A 220 -12.44 2.43 3.96
C ILE A 220 -13.46 1.81 3.02
N TYR A 221 -13.21 1.85 1.72
CA TYR A 221 -14.22 1.56 0.69
C TYR A 221 -14.26 0.10 0.25
N GLY A 222 -13.24 -0.70 0.56
CA GLY A 222 -13.07 -2.06 0.07
C GLY A 222 -12.35 -2.08 -1.28
N SER A 223 -11.92 -3.29 -1.65
CA SER A 223 -11.25 -3.58 -2.92
C SER A 223 -12.13 -4.36 -3.90
N THR A 224 -13.44 -4.45 -3.64
CA THR A 224 -14.43 -4.94 -4.63
C THR A 224 -15.69 -4.07 -4.66
N GLU A 225 -16.43 -4.08 -5.77
CA GLU A 225 -17.73 -3.40 -5.87
C GLU A 225 -18.76 -3.97 -4.87
N GLU A 226 -18.77 -5.28 -4.62
CA GLU A 226 -19.64 -5.91 -3.63
C GLU A 226 -19.34 -5.41 -2.21
N ALA A 227 -18.05 -5.36 -1.83
CA ALA A 227 -17.61 -4.84 -0.55
C ALA A 227 -17.98 -3.35 -0.43
N THR A 228 -17.71 -2.57 -1.47
CA THR A 228 -18.04 -1.14 -1.53
C THR A 228 -19.54 -0.90 -1.31
N ARG A 229 -20.40 -1.65 -2.00
CA ARG A 229 -21.86 -1.54 -1.84
C ARG A 229 -22.32 -1.95 -0.45
N ALA A 230 -21.74 -3.00 0.13
CA ALA A 230 -22.11 -3.49 1.46
C ALA A 230 -21.75 -2.51 2.59
N LEU A 231 -20.86 -1.55 2.35
CA LEU A 231 -20.44 -0.52 3.31
C LEU A 231 -21.26 0.78 3.19
N ARG A 232 -22.02 0.95 2.12
CA ARG A 232 -22.85 2.13 1.87
C ARG A 232 -24.20 2.03 2.57
N THR A 233 -24.80 3.19 2.86
CA THR A 233 -26.19 3.20 3.34
C THR A 233 -27.15 2.74 2.23
N SER A 234 -28.33 2.28 2.62
CA SER A 234 -29.41 1.96 1.67
C SER A 234 -30.09 3.20 1.07
N ARG A 235 -29.77 4.40 1.58
CA ARG A 235 -30.33 5.66 1.09
C ARG A 235 -29.56 6.13 -0.15
N PRO A 236 -30.21 6.82 -1.11
CA PRO A 236 -29.54 7.40 -2.27
C PRO A 236 -28.78 8.70 -1.91
N ASP A 237 -28.12 8.74 -0.76
CA ASP A 237 -27.36 9.90 -0.24
C ASP A 237 -25.85 9.77 -0.51
N GLY A 238 -25.41 8.62 -1.00
CA GLY A 238 -24.01 8.34 -1.30
C GLY A 238 -23.13 8.13 -0.06
N LYS A 239 -23.71 7.97 1.12
CA LYS A 239 -22.97 7.85 2.39
C LYS A 239 -22.51 6.43 2.68
N LEU A 240 -21.53 6.32 3.58
CA LEU A 240 -21.17 5.09 4.27
C LEU A 240 -22.07 4.88 5.50
N GLU A 241 -22.34 3.62 5.79
CA GLU A 241 -23.07 3.22 6.99
C GLU A 241 -22.24 3.51 8.25
N LEU A 242 -22.88 4.13 9.25
CA LEU A 242 -22.30 4.38 10.56
C LEU A 242 -23.29 3.93 11.64
N ALA A 243 -22.77 3.35 12.71
CA ALA A 243 -23.54 3.07 13.91
C ALA A 243 -23.41 4.24 14.89
N GLU A 244 -24.50 4.63 15.53
CA GLU A 244 -24.49 5.64 16.58
C GLU A 244 -24.60 5.01 17.96
N ASN A 245 -23.85 5.55 18.92
CA ASN A 245 -24.01 5.28 20.34
C ASN A 245 -24.01 6.59 21.13
N ARG A 246 -24.02 6.49 22.47
CA ARG A 246 -24.08 7.67 23.36
C ARG A 246 -22.91 8.65 23.20
N THR A 247 -21.79 8.21 22.62
CA THR A 247 -20.55 8.99 22.49
C THR A 247 -20.32 9.53 21.08
N GLY A 248 -21.10 9.08 20.09
CA GLY A 248 -20.97 9.53 18.70
C GLY A 248 -21.24 8.43 17.69
N ALA A 249 -20.90 8.71 16.43
CA ALA A 249 -20.98 7.79 15.31
C ALA A 249 -19.64 7.05 15.10
N PHE A 250 -19.73 5.77 14.79
CA PHE A 250 -18.61 4.84 14.60
C PHE A 250 -18.85 3.96 13.38
N ILE A 251 -17.80 3.37 12.82
CA ILE A 251 -17.99 2.29 11.85
C ILE A 251 -18.78 1.14 12.51
N PRO A 252 -19.72 0.52 11.79
CA PRO A 252 -20.53 -0.55 12.35
C PRO A 252 -19.67 -1.80 12.62
N ARG A 253 -20.20 -2.72 13.44
CA ARG A 253 -19.60 -4.05 13.65
C ARG A 253 -20.49 -5.14 13.07
N ASP A 254 -19.89 -6.25 12.67
CA ASP A 254 -20.61 -7.46 12.31
C ASP A 254 -21.08 -8.24 13.55
N LYS A 255 -21.74 -9.38 13.33
CA LYS A 255 -22.26 -10.26 14.38
C LYS A 255 -21.17 -10.83 15.31
N ASP A 256 -19.93 -10.94 14.82
CA ASP A 256 -18.79 -11.50 15.56
C ASP A 256 -17.97 -10.37 16.24
N GLY A 257 -18.40 -9.12 16.07
CA GLY A 257 -17.77 -7.95 16.67
C GLY A 257 -16.66 -7.34 15.83
N ASN A 258 -16.42 -7.81 14.60
CA ASN A 258 -15.40 -7.23 13.73
C ASN A 258 -15.89 -5.92 13.12
N PRO A 259 -15.01 -4.93 12.92
CA PRO A 259 -15.39 -3.68 12.28
C PRO A 259 -15.75 -3.93 10.81
N ARG A 260 -16.83 -3.29 10.36
CA ARG A 260 -17.29 -3.29 8.97
C ARG A 260 -16.71 -2.08 8.25
N THR A 261 -15.63 -2.31 7.53
CA THR A 261 -14.89 -1.34 6.72
C THR A 261 -14.25 -2.07 5.53
N GLY A 262 -13.59 -1.35 4.63
CA GLY A 262 -12.91 -1.94 3.48
C GLY A 262 -11.81 -2.95 3.78
N PHE A 263 -11.06 -2.77 4.88
CA PHE A 263 -10.03 -3.69 5.35
C PHE A 263 -10.01 -3.73 6.89
N ASN A 264 -10.13 -4.91 7.50
CA ASN A 264 -10.31 -5.06 8.95
C ASN A 264 -9.35 -6.03 9.67
N ASP A 265 -8.32 -6.55 9.00
CA ASP A 265 -7.31 -7.39 9.65
C ASP A 265 -6.38 -6.58 10.59
N ASN A 266 -5.73 -7.27 11.54
CA ASN A 266 -4.71 -6.71 12.44
C ASN A 266 -5.14 -5.43 13.18
N TRP A 267 -6.32 -5.48 13.79
CA TRP A 267 -7.01 -4.30 14.33
C TRP A 267 -6.56 -3.87 15.73
N TRP A 268 -6.51 -2.56 15.97
CA TRP A 268 -6.35 -1.94 17.29
C TRP A 268 -7.03 -0.56 17.32
N VAL A 269 -7.05 0.10 18.49
CA VAL A 269 -7.80 1.36 18.67
C VAL A 269 -7.40 2.47 17.69
N GLY A 270 -6.13 2.52 17.24
CA GLY A 270 -5.69 3.48 16.23
C GLY A 270 -6.39 3.30 14.88
N MET A 271 -6.66 2.04 14.49
CA MET A 271 -7.44 1.73 13.27
C MET A 271 -8.89 2.13 13.43
N GLU A 272 -9.51 1.79 14.57
CA GLU A 272 -10.89 2.19 14.87
C GLU A 272 -11.10 3.69 14.70
N MET A 273 -10.18 4.49 15.25
CA MET A 273 -10.23 5.94 15.19
C MET A 273 -10.12 6.46 13.76
N LEU A 274 -9.11 6.02 12.99
CA LEU A 274 -8.86 6.56 11.66
C LEU A 274 -9.91 6.11 10.63
N HIS A 275 -10.33 4.85 10.66
CA HIS A 275 -11.41 4.37 9.79
C HIS A 275 -12.73 5.09 10.08
N THR A 276 -13.07 5.31 11.36
CA THR A 276 -14.25 6.10 11.75
C THR A 276 -14.13 7.56 11.30
N LEU A 277 -12.98 8.20 11.54
CA LEU A 277 -12.75 9.59 11.17
C LEU A 277 -12.94 9.83 9.67
N PHE A 278 -12.35 8.99 8.82
CA PHE A 278 -12.46 9.19 7.38
C PHE A 278 -13.78 8.67 6.78
N ALA A 279 -14.51 7.79 7.47
CA ALA A 279 -15.91 7.51 7.11
C ALA A 279 -16.83 8.69 7.43
N LEU A 280 -16.60 9.37 8.56
CA LEU A 280 -17.28 10.63 8.90
C LEU A 280 -16.95 11.74 7.91
N GLU A 281 -15.68 11.90 7.54
CA GLU A 281 -15.25 12.88 6.52
C GLU A 281 -15.91 12.60 5.17
N HIS A 282 -15.98 11.34 4.74
CA HIS A 282 -16.72 10.96 3.55
C HIS A 282 -18.19 11.38 3.63
N ASN A 283 -18.87 11.11 4.75
CA ASN A 283 -20.28 11.47 4.92
C ASN A 283 -20.49 13.01 4.94
N ALA A 284 -19.54 13.77 5.51
CA ALA A 284 -19.56 15.23 5.47
C ALA A 284 -19.39 15.77 4.03
N LEU A 285 -18.52 15.14 3.24
CA LEU A 285 -18.39 15.45 1.81
C LEU A 285 -19.68 15.13 1.05
N CYS A 286 -20.34 14.00 1.35
CA CYS A 286 -21.63 13.67 0.74
C CYS A 286 -22.71 14.71 1.05
N ASP A 287 -22.80 15.18 2.30
CA ASP A 287 -23.73 16.26 2.69
C ASP A 287 -23.44 17.56 1.94
N MET A 288 -22.17 17.93 1.82
CA MET A 288 -21.74 19.09 1.06
C MET A 288 -22.15 18.97 -0.42
N PHE A 289 -21.90 17.83 -1.06
CA PHE A 289 -22.25 17.61 -2.46
C PHE A 289 -23.75 17.54 -2.69
N GLN A 290 -24.51 16.91 -1.80
CA GLN A 290 -25.98 16.87 -1.89
C GLN A 290 -26.57 18.28 -1.86
N LYS A 291 -26.03 19.16 -1.01
CA LYS A 291 -26.45 20.57 -0.93
C LYS A 291 -26.06 21.37 -2.16
N ALA A 292 -24.83 21.21 -2.66
CA ALA A 292 -24.30 21.96 -3.80
C ALA A 292 -24.85 21.48 -5.15
N TYR A 293 -25.15 20.19 -5.27
CA TYR A 293 -25.62 19.52 -6.49
C TYR A 293 -26.87 18.67 -6.22
N PRO A 294 -28.04 19.28 -5.96
CA PRO A 294 -29.25 18.55 -5.56
C PRO A 294 -29.81 17.57 -6.60
N LYS A 295 -29.31 17.61 -7.84
CA LYS A 295 -29.70 16.71 -8.93
C LYS A 295 -28.78 15.49 -9.09
N TRP A 296 -27.68 15.42 -8.34
CA TRP A 296 -26.78 14.28 -8.41
C TRP A 296 -27.42 13.04 -7.79
N THR A 297 -27.16 11.89 -8.38
CA THR A 297 -27.54 10.60 -7.81
C THR A 297 -26.63 10.25 -6.63
N GLY A 298 -27.07 9.32 -5.77
CA GLY A 298 -26.23 8.83 -4.66
C GLY A 298 -24.90 8.23 -5.12
N ASP A 299 -24.84 7.63 -6.32
CA ASP A 299 -23.59 7.13 -6.90
C ASP A 299 -22.66 8.27 -7.33
N GLN A 300 -23.19 9.32 -7.96
CA GLN A 300 -22.38 10.50 -8.32
C GLN A 300 -21.81 11.21 -7.09
N ILE A 301 -22.62 11.30 -6.02
CA ILE A 301 -22.19 11.85 -4.73
C ILE A 301 -21.09 10.97 -4.11
N PHE A 302 -21.33 9.66 -4.02
CA PHE A 302 -20.36 8.70 -3.47
C PHE A 302 -19.03 8.74 -4.21
N ASP A 303 -19.06 8.65 -5.55
CA ASP A 303 -17.86 8.63 -6.39
C ASP A 303 -17.04 9.92 -6.22
N LYS A 304 -17.72 11.07 -6.12
CA LYS A 304 -17.03 12.35 -5.90
C LYS A 304 -16.48 12.47 -4.49
N ALA A 305 -17.24 12.05 -3.48
CA ALA A 305 -16.79 12.04 -2.09
C ALA A 305 -15.60 11.11 -1.87
N ARG A 306 -15.62 9.89 -2.44
CA ARG A 306 -14.47 8.96 -2.43
C ARG A 306 -13.25 9.63 -3.05
N LEU A 307 -13.36 10.19 -4.26
CA LEU A 307 -12.25 10.86 -4.92
C LEU A 307 -11.59 11.95 -4.06
N VAL A 308 -12.40 12.83 -3.48
CA VAL A 308 -11.90 13.92 -2.63
C VAL A 308 -11.27 13.38 -1.34
N ASN A 309 -11.89 12.39 -0.71
CA ASN A 309 -11.39 11.82 0.54
C ASN A 309 -10.06 11.06 0.34
N SER A 310 -9.93 10.26 -0.73
CA SER A 310 -8.66 9.59 -1.07
C SER A 310 -7.55 10.61 -1.35
N ALA A 311 -7.87 11.70 -2.07
CA ALA A 311 -6.91 12.77 -2.35
C ALA A 311 -6.51 13.53 -1.08
N LEU A 312 -7.44 13.75 -0.15
CA LEU A 312 -7.17 14.36 1.15
C LEU A 312 -6.20 13.50 1.97
N MET A 313 -6.45 12.19 2.10
CA MET A 313 -5.53 11.26 2.76
C MET A 313 -4.15 11.26 2.10
N ALA A 314 -4.09 11.23 0.76
CA ALA A 314 -2.84 11.30 0.02
C ALA A 314 -2.06 12.59 0.29
N LYS A 315 -2.77 13.72 0.35
CA LYS A 315 -2.18 15.02 0.66
C LYS A 315 -1.64 15.05 2.09
N ILE A 316 -2.43 14.68 3.10
CA ILE A 316 -2.00 14.65 4.51
C ILE A 316 -0.75 13.79 4.65
N HIS A 317 -0.73 12.61 4.05
CA HIS A 317 0.44 11.75 4.12
C HIS A 317 1.68 12.38 3.47
N THR A 318 1.51 13.05 2.33
CA THR A 318 2.62 13.65 1.56
C THR A 318 3.18 14.91 2.21
N VAL A 319 2.33 15.82 2.67
CA VAL A 319 2.75 17.17 3.11
C VAL A 319 2.76 17.37 4.62
N GLU A 320 2.21 16.44 5.40
CA GLU A 320 2.22 16.52 6.86
C GLU A 320 2.95 15.32 7.48
N TRP A 321 2.47 14.09 7.22
CA TRP A 321 3.03 12.89 7.83
C TRP A 321 4.48 12.64 7.40
N THR A 322 4.78 12.64 6.10
CA THR A 322 6.14 12.34 5.59
C THR A 322 7.18 13.35 6.07
N PRO A 323 6.93 14.68 6.01
CA PRO A 323 7.85 15.67 6.59
C PRO A 323 8.06 15.51 8.10
N ALA A 324 7.03 15.14 8.87
CA ALA A 324 7.17 14.89 10.30
C ALA A 324 8.03 13.66 10.60
N ILE A 325 7.94 12.62 9.77
CA ILE A 325 8.71 11.37 9.90
C ILE A 325 10.18 11.58 9.54
N LEU A 326 10.46 12.23 8.41
CA LEU A 326 11.82 12.45 7.94
C LEU A 326 12.52 13.58 8.69
N ALA A 327 11.77 14.61 9.09
CA ALA A 327 12.22 15.76 9.87
C ALA A 327 13.51 16.41 9.35
N HIS A 328 13.68 16.50 8.03
CA HIS A 328 14.89 17.02 7.40
C HIS A 328 14.57 18.18 6.44
N PRO A 329 15.29 19.33 6.48
CA PRO A 329 15.00 20.49 5.63
C PRO A 329 14.95 20.17 4.13
N THR A 330 15.83 19.26 3.66
CA THR A 330 15.86 18.84 2.26
C THR A 330 14.58 18.15 1.84
N SER A 331 13.98 17.33 2.72
CA SER A 331 12.74 16.60 2.43
C SER A 331 11.53 17.51 2.31
N ASN A 332 11.61 18.76 2.82
CA ASN A 332 10.55 19.75 2.68
C ASN A 332 10.56 20.45 1.30
N LEU A 333 11.65 20.31 0.54
CA LEU A 333 11.80 20.92 -0.79
C LEU A 333 11.75 19.89 -1.94
N ALA A 334 12.00 18.62 -1.65
CA ALA A 334 12.30 17.57 -2.64
C ALA A 334 11.08 16.82 -3.20
#